data_AF-P0CI12-F1
#
_entry.id   AF-P0CI12-F1
#
_cell.length_a   1.000
_cell.length_b   1.000
_cell.length_c   1.000
_cell.angle_alpha   90.00
_cell.angle_beta   90.00
_cell.angle_gamma   90.00
#
_symmetry.space_group_name_H-M   'P 1'
#
loop_
_entity.id
_entity.type
_entity.pdbx_description
1 polymer ?
#
loop_
_entity_poly.entity_id
_entity_poly.type
_entity_poly.pdbx_seq_one_letter_code
_entity_poly.pdbx_strand_id
1 'polypeptide(L)' 'NEVCPPGRCEPYCCDPRKCKCLSIDFYGLVCNCDS' A
#
# COMPACT_ATOMS: atom_id res chain seq x y z
N ASN A 1 5.30 6.30 9.25
CA ASN A 1 5.07 5.43 8.08
C ASN A 1 4.50 4.11 8.56
N GLU A 2 3.18 4.04 8.69
CA GLU A 2 2.51 2.74 8.87
C GLU A 2 2.75 1.93 7.60
N VAL A 3 3.53 0.87 7.70
CA VAL A 3 3.83 -0.02 6.57
C VAL A 3 2.56 -0.81 6.29
N CYS A 4 1.85 -0.48 5.20
CA CYS A 4 0.75 -1.33 4.75
C CYS A 4 1.28 -2.73 4.40
N PRO A 5 0.49 -3.79 4.64
CA PRO A 5 0.86 -5.12 4.18
C PRO A 5 1.04 -5.12 2.65
N PRO A 6 2.01 -5.90 2.12
CA PRO A 6 2.15 -6.07 0.68
C PRO A 6 0.85 -6.68 0.13
N GLY A 7 0.41 -6.22 -1.03
CA GLY A 7 -0.80 -6.70 -1.70
C GLY A 7 -2.00 -5.76 -1.65
N ARG A 8 -2.15 -4.96 -0.59
CA ARG A 8 -3.44 -4.31 -0.31
C ARG A 8 -3.30 -3.04 0.53
N CYS A 9 -4.07 -2.04 0.16
CA CYS A 9 -4.27 -0.82 0.93
C CYS A 9 -5.50 -1.00 1.81
N GLU A 10 -5.28 -1.10 3.10
CA GLU A 10 -6.37 -1.26 4.06
C GLU A 10 -6.65 0.07 4.76
N PRO A 11 -7.91 0.37 5.10
CA PRO A 11 -8.27 1.65 5.71
C PRO A 11 -7.61 1.88 7.07
N TYR A 12 -7.13 0.83 7.75
CA TYR A 12 -6.37 0.96 8.98
C TYR A 12 -4.93 1.42 8.77
N CYS A 13 -4.35 1.19 7.57
CA CYS A 13 -2.96 1.54 7.29
C CYS A 13 -2.87 2.87 6.54
N CYS A 14 -3.80 3.15 5.63
CA CYS A 14 -4.00 4.50 5.10
C CYS A 14 -5.34 4.66 4.39
N ASP A 15 -5.67 5.91 4.04
CA ASP A 15 -6.87 6.19 3.27
C ASP A 15 -6.79 5.49 1.90
N PRO A 16 -7.77 4.64 1.55
CA PRO A 16 -7.74 3.86 0.32
C PRO A 16 -7.73 4.73 -0.94
N ARG A 17 -8.12 6.01 -0.87
CA ARG A 17 -8.03 6.95 -2.00
C ARG A 17 -6.64 7.55 -2.18
N LYS A 18 -5.82 7.54 -1.14
CA LYS A 18 -4.43 8.02 -1.16
C LYS A 18 -3.41 6.91 -1.44
N CYS A 19 -3.83 5.66 -1.28
CA CYS A 19 -2.96 4.53 -1.53
C CYS A 19 -2.82 4.23 -3.02
N LYS A 20 -1.58 4.04 -3.48
CA LYS A 20 -1.26 3.68 -4.86
C LYS A 20 -0.40 2.42 -4.86
N CYS A 21 -0.84 1.41 -5.60
CA CYS A 21 -0.03 0.24 -5.87
C CYS A 21 0.91 0.55 -7.05
N LEU A 22 2.20 0.64 -6.73
CA LEU A 22 3.23 1.15 -7.65
C LEU A 22 3.79 0.04 -8.53
N SER A 23 3.96 -1.15 -7.96
CA SER A 23 4.58 -2.27 -8.64
C SER A 23 4.19 -3.60 -8.00
N ILE A 24 4.35 -4.68 -8.75
CA ILE A 24 4.39 -6.04 -8.21
C ILE A 24 5.84 -6.49 -8.20
N ASP A 25 6.36 -6.85 -7.04
CA ASP A 25 7.71 -7.39 -6.88
C ASP A 25 7.64 -8.85 -6.41
N PHE A 26 8.81 -9.47 -6.23
CA PHE A 26 8.93 -10.88 -5.83
C PHE A 26 8.22 -11.20 -4.50
N TYR A 27 8.15 -10.20 -3.61
CA TYR A 27 7.52 -10.32 -2.29
C TYR A 27 6.01 -10.00 -2.28
N GLY A 28 5.45 -9.54 -3.41
CA GLY A 28 4.05 -9.15 -3.54
C GLY A 28 3.86 -7.73 -4.11
N LEU A 29 2.59 -7.30 -4.19
CA LEU A 29 2.24 -5.96 -4.68
C LEU A 29 2.72 -4.91 -3.68
N VAL A 30 3.59 -4.00 -4.10
CA VAL A 30 4.06 -2.89 -3.28
C VAL A 30 3.08 -1.74 -3.46
N CYS A 31 2.33 -1.46 -2.40
CA CYS A 31 1.44 -0.32 -2.33
C CYS A 31 1.97 0.71 -1.34
N ASN A 32 1.95 1.98 -1.76
CA ASN A 32 2.49 3.09 -1.00
C ASN A 32 1.37 4.09 -0.73
N CYS A 33 1.39 4.69 0.45
CA CYS A 33 0.40 5.69 0.84
C CYS A 33 1.00 7.08 0.63
N ASP A 34 0.41 7.83 -0.31
CA ASP A 34 0.78 9.22 -0.55
C ASP A 34 0.26 10.06 0.64
N SER A 35 1.16 10.64 1.43
CA SER A 35 0.82 11.38 2.66
C SER A 35 0.13 12.71 2.34
#